data_AF-A0A923QAM1-F1
#
_entry.id   AF-A0A923QAM1-F1
#
_cell.length_a   1.000
_cell.length_b   1.000
_cell.length_c   1.000
_cell.angle_alpha   90.00
_cell.angle_beta   90.00
_cell.angle_gamma   90.00
#
_symmetry.space_group_name_H-M   'P 1'
#
loop_
_entity.id
_entity.type
_entity.pdbx_description
1 polymer ?
#
loop_
_entity_poly.entity_id
_entity_poly.type
_entity_poly.pdbx_seq_one_letter_code
_entity_poly.pdbx_strand_id
1 'polypeptide(L)'
;RPSEPFVQCDLHKRFVQEQVARIRPQLVIMSSGITLLDQQVAEPQGDARFASWGTGTTSAIQALSAPGRKVVVIGPPPRAGNLQSCVTRLSSPADCTEPISADWRGLRGAERTGAERAGASYVDVEPWFCAAGRCPAVVGSTPVYTDGRHLTKAYAQRIAPYLAANLGVP
;
A
#
# COMPACT_ATOMS: atom_id res chain seq x y z
N ARG A 1 11.44 -19.52 8.90
CA ARG A 1 10.70 -19.70 10.18
C ARG A 1 10.23 -18.32 10.61
N PRO A 2 9.05 -18.14 11.21
CA PRO A 2 8.51 -16.81 11.53
C PRO A 2 9.33 -16.01 12.57
N SER A 3 10.38 -16.59 13.15
CA SER A 3 11.25 -15.95 14.15
C SER A 3 12.61 -15.47 13.61
N GLU A 4 12.93 -15.75 12.34
CA GLU A 4 14.22 -15.38 11.74
C GLU A 4 13.99 -14.40 10.59
N PRO A 5 14.78 -13.31 10.48
CA PRO A 5 14.67 -12.38 9.38
C PRO A 5 14.76 -13.08 8.02
N PHE A 6 13.86 -12.73 7.10
CA PHE A 6 13.89 -13.28 5.74
C PHE A 6 14.96 -12.57 4.91
N VAL A 7 16.20 -13.05 5.01
CA VAL A 7 17.42 -12.43 4.43
C VAL A 7 17.27 -12.13 2.94
N GLN A 8 16.54 -12.95 2.18
CA GLN A 8 16.29 -12.75 0.76
C GLN A 8 15.53 -11.45 0.48
N CYS A 9 14.69 -10.98 1.40
CA CYS A 9 14.02 -9.67 1.28
C CYS A 9 15.04 -8.52 1.33
N ASP A 10 16.00 -8.58 2.25
CA ASP A 10 17.01 -7.53 2.39
C ASP A 10 17.99 -7.54 1.21
N LEU A 11 18.37 -8.72 0.72
CA LEU A 11 19.14 -8.85 -0.51
C LEU A 11 18.39 -8.27 -1.72
N HIS A 12 17.09 -8.53 -1.82
CA HIS A 12 16.27 -7.98 -2.89
C HIS A 12 16.14 -6.46 -2.80
N LYS A 13 15.97 -5.88 -1.60
CA LYS A 13 15.94 -4.42 -1.40
C LYS A 13 17.25 -3.76 -1.85
N ARG A 14 18.40 -4.34 -1.49
CA ARG A 14 19.71 -3.84 -1.94
C ARG A 14 19.85 -3.91 -3.46
N PHE A 15 19.48 -5.05 -4.06
CA PHE A 15 19.45 -5.20 -5.51
C PHE A 15 18.59 -4.12 -6.19
N VAL A 16 17.38 -3.85 -5.70
CA VAL A 16 16.50 -2.81 -6.24
C VAL A 16 17.12 -1.42 -6.14
N GLN A 17 17.74 -1.08 -5.00
CA GLN A 17 18.44 0.19 -4.81
C GLN A 17 19.58 0.35 -5.83
N GLU A 18 20.36 -0.70 -6.06
CA GLU A 18 21.42 -0.70 -7.09
C GLU A 18 20.85 -0.53 -8.50
N GLN A 19 19.73 -1.18 -8.84
CA GLN A 19 19.08 -1.00 -10.14
C GLN A 19 18.55 0.41 -10.32
N VAL A 20 17.93 1.01 -9.30
CA VAL A 20 17.47 2.41 -9.33
C VAL A 20 18.64 3.37 -9.53
N ALA A 21 19.77 3.13 -8.87
CA ALA A 21 20.98 3.93 -9.07
C ALA A 21 21.53 3.82 -10.50
N ARG A 22 21.47 2.64 -11.12
CA ARG A 22 21.92 2.40 -12.51
C ARG A 22 20.99 2.98 -13.57
N ILE A 23 19.68 2.73 -13.45
CA ILE A 23 18.65 3.19 -14.39
C ILE A 23 18.52 4.71 -14.35
N ARG A 24 18.79 5.32 -13.20
CA ARG A 24 18.64 6.75 -12.94
C ARG A 24 17.24 7.29 -13.31
N PRO A 25 16.15 6.70 -12.79
CA PRO A 25 14.80 7.13 -13.13
C PRO A 25 14.51 8.54 -12.58
N GLN A 26 13.65 9.28 -13.29
CA GLN A 26 13.11 10.56 -12.84
C GLN A 26 12.03 10.40 -11.78
N LEU A 27 11.34 9.26 -11.76
CA LEU A 27 10.27 8.92 -10.82
C LEU A 27 10.48 7.51 -10.28
N VAL A 28 10.44 7.35 -8.96
CA VAL A 28 10.35 6.05 -8.27
C VAL A 28 9.02 6.00 -7.54
N ILE A 29 8.27 4.94 -7.80
CA ILE A 29 6.98 4.68 -7.15
C ILE A 29 7.20 3.54 -6.15
N MET A 30 7.04 3.83 -4.86
CA MET A 30 7.03 2.86 -3.78
C MET A 30 5.60 2.48 -3.43
N SER A 31 5.39 1.21 -3.11
CA SER A 31 4.16 0.72 -2.50
C SER A 31 4.49 -0.40 -1.53
N SER A 32 3.58 -0.63 -0.58
CA SER A 32 3.67 -1.72 0.36
C SER A 32 2.32 -2.43 0.49
N GLY A 33 2.30 -3.56 1.21
CA GLY A 33 1.08 -4.28 1.51
C GLY A 33 0.87 -4.39 3.01
N ILE A 34 -0.36 -4.16 3.47
CA ILE A 34 -0.71 -4.24 4.89
C ILE A 34 -0.35 -5.59 5.54
N THR A 35 -0.39 -6.68 4.77
CA THR A 35 -0.03 -8.03 5.25
C THR A 35 1.44 -8.11 5.71
N LEU A 36 2.31 -7.24 5.21
CA LEU A 36 3.71 -7.22 5.59
C LEU A 36 3.93 -6.63 7.00
N LEU A 37 2.97 -5.87 7.53
CA LEU A 37 3.06 -5.28 8.87
C LEU A 37 3.27 -6.35 9.95
N ASP A 38 2.56 -7.47 9.82
CA ASP A 38 2.60 -8.58 10.79
C ASP A 38 3.68 -9.63 10.48
N GLN A 39 4.45 -9.43 9.42
CA GLN A 39 5.49 -10.37 8.97
C GLN A 39 6.91 -9.90 9.30
N GLN A 40 7.04 -8.75 9.93
CA GLN A 40 8.33 -8.21 10.33
C GLN A 40 8.84 -8.92 11.60
N VAL A 41 10.12 -9.30 11.59
CA VAL A 41 10.77 -9.99 12.71
C VAL A 41 11.43 -8.95 13.61
N ALA A 42 11.35 -9.16 14.92
CA ALA A 42 11.94 -8.27 15.94
C ALA A 42 11.38 -6.83 15.94
N GLU A 43 10.14 -6.64 15.49
CA GLU A 43 9.46 -5.35 15.57
C GLU A 43 8.72 -5.14 16.89
N PRO A 44 8.56 -3.87 17.34
CA PRO A 44 7.71 -3.54 18.46
C PRO A 44 6.28 -4.03 18.24
N GLN A 45 5.61 -4.43 19.32
CA GLN A 45 4.20 -4.79 19.30
C GLN A 45 3.31 -3.57 19.54
N GLY A 46 2.02 -3.70 19.21
CA GLY A 46 1.08 -2.60 19.37
C GLY A 46 1.49 -1.38 18.53
N ASP A 47 1.04 -0.18 18.91
CA ASP A 47 1.14 1.00 18.03
C ASP A 47 2.59 1.42 17.73
N ALA A 48 3.56 0.97 18.53
CA ALA A 48 4.98 1.19 18.26
C ALA A 48 5.46 0.59 16.93
N ARG A 49 4.78 -0.44 16.39
CA ARG A 49 5.07 -0.99 15.05
C ARG A 49 4.88 0.03 13.94
N PHE A 50 3.92 0.94 14.08
CA PHE A 50 3.68 2.00 13.09
C PHE A 50 4.82 3.01 13.09
N ALA A 51 5.38 3.34 14.26
CA ALA A 51 6.55 4.22 14.35
C ALA A 51 7.78 3.59 13.68
N SER A 52 8.00 2.29 13.89
CA SER A 52 9.07 1.56 13.20
C SER A 52 8.84 1.54 11.68
N TRP A 53 7.62 1.26 11.23
CA TRP A 53 7.26 1.29 9.82
C TRP A 53 7.51 2.65 9.17
N GLY A 54 7.13 3.75 9.83
CA GLY A 54 7.37 5.10 9.34
C GLY A 54 8.86 5.44 9.26
N THR A 55 9.66 4.94 10.21
CA THR A 55 11.12 5.06 10.19
C THR A 55 11.71 4.28 9.00
N GLY A 56 11.29 3.02 8.81
CA GLY A 56 11.69 2.22 7.65
C GLY A 56 11.29 2.84 6.32
N THR A 57 10.11 3.43 6.24
CA THR A 57 9.64 4.18 5.06
C THR A 57 10.55 5.38 4.77
N THR A 58 10.88 6.16 5.80
CA THR A 58 11.81 7.30 5.68
C THR A 58 13.16 6.85 5.14
N SER A 59 13.75 5.82 5.75
CA SER A 59 15.06 5.28 5.34
C SER A 59 15.05 4.71 3.92
N ALA A 60 13.97 4.01 3.54
CA ALA A 60 13.83 3.46 2.20
C ALA A 60 13.75 4.56 1.13
N ILE A 61 13.02 5.64 1.39
CA ILE A 61 12.93 6.79 0.49
C ILE A 61 14.30 7.47 0.36
N GLN A 62 14.97 7.73 1.48
CA GLN A 62 16.31 8.35 1.48
C GLN A 62 17.32 7.53 0.66
N ALA A 63 17.27 6.20 0.73
CA ALA A 63 18.12 5.32 -0.06
C ALA A 63 17.82 5.33 -1.56
N LEU A 64 16.61 5.76 -1.95
CA LEU A 64 16.18 5.84 -3.36
C LEU A 64 16.30 7.26 -3.93
N SER A 65 16.39 8.27 -3.06
CA SER A 65 16.51 9.68 -3.42
C SER A 65 17.83 10.01 -4.12
N ALA A 66 17.77 10.92 -5.10
CA ALA A 66 18.91 11.50 -5.78
C ALA A 66 18.53 12.88 -6.34
N PRO A 67 19.49 13.78 -6.63
CA PRO A 67 19.17 15.07 -7.24
C PRO A 67 18.32 14.93 -8.51
N GLY A 68 17.20 15.66 -8.56
CA GLY A 68 16.27 15.64 -9.70
C GLY A 68 15.34 14.41 -9.78
N ARG A 69 15.45 13.43 -8.86
CA ARG A 69 14.55 12.28 -8.78
C ARG A 69 13.39 12.56 -7.83
N LYS A 70 12.18 12.27 -8.29
CA LYS A 70 10.97 12.24 -7.46
C LYS A 70 10.76 10.83 -6.90
N VAL A 71 10.48 10.74 -5.61
CA VAL A 71 10.02 9.50 -4.98
C VAL A 71 8.58 9.74 -4.50
N VAL A 72 7.69 8.81 -4.84
CA VAL A 72 6.28 8.85 -4.43
C VAL A 72 5.92 7.54 -3.76
N VAL A 73 5.24 7.62 -2.63
CA VAL A 73 4.67 6.46 -1.93
C VAL A 73 3.18 6.37 -2.28
N ILE A 74 2.74 5.23 -2.77
CA ILE A 74 1.31 4.91 -2.90
C ILE A 74 0.90 4.13 -1.66
N GLY A 75 -0.11 4.63 -0.95
CA GLY A 75 -0.65 3.94 0.23
C GLY A 75 -1.17 2.54 -0.11
N PRO A 76 -1.08 1.58 0.83
CA PRO A 76 -1.56 0.23 0.61
C PRO A 76 -3.08 0.24 0.40
N PRO A 77 -3.61 -0.56 -0.53
CA PRO A 77 -5.05 -0.68 -0.69
C PRO A 77 -5.66 -1.30 0.59
N PRO A 78 -6.76 -0.74 1.14
CA PRO A 78 -7.43 -1.29 2.31
C PRO A 78 -8.13 -2.60 1.97
N ARG A 79 -8.19 -3.54 2.91
CA ARG A 79 -8.96 -4.77 2.70
C ARG A 79 -10.45 -4.41 2.49
N ALA A 80 -11.13 -5.21 1.67
CA ALA A 80 -12.58 -5.15 1.50
C ALA A 80 -13.19 -6.54 1.70
N GLY A 81 -14.53 -6.62 1.59
CA GLY A 81 -15.24 -7.90 1.63
C GLY A 81 -14.68 -8.87 0.59
N ASN A 82 -14.62 -10.16 0.94
CA ASN A 82 -14.19 -11.19 0.00
C ASN A 82 -15.39 -11.76 -0.76
N LEU A 83 -15.44 -11.50 -2.08
CA LEU A 83 -16.53 -11.97 -2.95
C LEU A 83 -16.70 -13.50 -2.92
N GLN A 84 -15.64 -14.26 -2.66
CA GLN A 84 -15.70 -15.71 -2.56
C GLN A 84 -16.50 -16.20 -1.34
N SER A 85 -16.62 -15.36 -0.30
CA SER A 85 -17.31 -15.72 0.95
C SER A 85 -18.59 -14.94 1.19
N CYS A 86 -18.69 -13.68 0.73
CA CYS A 86 -19.83 -12.83 1.02
C CYS A 86 -20.96 -12.93 -0.03
N VAL A 87 -20.66 -13.32 -1.27
CA VAL A 87 -21.67 -13.40 -2.33
C VAL A 87 -22.47 -14.70 -2.22
N THR A 88 -23.78 -14.56 -2.03
CA THR A 88 -24.74 -15.67 -2.02
C THR A 88 -25.99 -15.29 -2.82
N ARG A 89 -26.94 -16.23 -2.98
CA ARG A 89 -28.24 -15.92 -3.60
C ARG A 89 -29.05 -14.85 -2.84
N LEU A 90 -28.72 -14.59 -1.58
CA LEU A 90 -29.46 -13.68 -0.70
C LEU A 90 -28.67 -12.42 -0.33
N SER A 91 -27.40 -12.32 -0.76
CA SER A 91 -26.55 -11.18 -0.43
C SER A 91 -26.87 -9.96 -1.28
N SER A 92 -26.71 -8.79 -0.69
CA SER A 92 -26.63 -7.48 -1.35
C SER A 92 -25.18 -6.97 -1.39
N PRO A 93 -24.86 -5.94 -2.19
CA PRO A 93 -23.53 -5.33 -2.17
C PRO A 93 -23.08 -4.84 -0.79
N ALA A 94 -24.01 -4.43 0.07
CA ALA A 94 -23.70 -3.95 1.43
C ALA A 94 -23.14 -5.06 2.34
N ASP A 95 -23.54 -6.31 2.10
CA ASP A 95 -23.06 -7.48 2.84
C ASP A 95 -21.60 -7.85 2.48
N CYS A 96 -21.10 -7.29 1.38
CA CYS A 96 -19.74 -7.46 0.89
C CYS A 96 -18.87 -6.22 1.18
N THR A 97 -18.95 -5.69 2.40
CA THR A 97 -18.18 -4.50 2.82
C THR A 97 -17.41 -4.78 4.12
N GLU A 98 -16.23 -4.20 4.26
CA GLU A 98 -15.43 -4.25 5.50
C GLU A 98 -15.20 -2.84 6.06
N PRO A 99 -15.18 -2.63 7.39
CA PRO A 99 -14.78 -1.36 7.96
C PRO A 99 -13.28 -1.12 7.77
N ILE A 100 -12.87 0.14 7.69
CA ILE A 100 -11.43 0.48 7.69
C ILE A 100 -10.81 0.05 9.03
N SER A 101 -9.86 -0.89 8.97
CA SER A 101 -9.20 -1.44 10.16
C SER A 101 -8.28 -0.42 10.84
N ALA A 102 -8.06 -0.59 12.15
CA ALA A 102 -7.10 0.23 12.91
C ALA A 102 -5.68 0.07 12.35
N ASP A 103 -5.30 -1.16 11.97
CA ASP A 103 -3.99 -1.45 11.37
C ASP A 103 -3.76 -0.68 10.08
N TRP A 104 -4.77 -0.62 9.22
CA TRP A 104 -4.66 0.12 7.97
C TRP A 104 -4.51 1.61 8.22
N ARG A 105 -5.27 2.18 9.17
CA ARG A 105 -5.14 3.60 9.54
C ARG A 105 -3.77 3.92 10.11
N GLY A 106 -3.26 3.08 11.00
CA GLY A 106 -1.94 3.25 11.61
C GLY A 106 -0.84 3.16 10.56
N LEU A 107 -0.91 2.17 9.65
CA LEU A 107 0.04 2.01 8.55
C LEU A 107 0.01 3.19 7.57
N ARG A 108 -1.19 3.61 7.14
CA ARG A 108 -1.38 4.80 6.30
C ARG A 108 -0.76 6.04 6.95
N GLY A 109 -1.02 6.26 8.24
CA GLY A 109 -0.46 7.39 8.98
C GLY A 109 1.07 7.34 9.05
N ALA A 110 1.64 6.15 9.31
CA ALA A 110 3.07 5.93 9.37
C ALA A 110 3.78 6.19 8.04
N GLU A 111 3.25 5.66 6.94
CA GLU A 111 3.83 5.85 5.62
C GLU A 111 3.73 7.30 5.14
N ARG A 112 2.57 7.94 5.37
CA ARG A 112 2.39 9.36 5.05
C ARG A 112 3.42 10.22 5.80
N THR A 113 3.52 10.03 7.11
CA THR A 113 4.48 10.77 7.95
C THR A 113 5.92 10.49 7.53
N GLY A 114 6.25 9.24 7.22
CA GLY A 114 7.59 8.85 6.76
C GLY A 114 7.95 9.47 5.40
N ALA A 115 7.00 9.51 4.47
CA ALA A 115 7.17 10.16 3.17
C ALA A 115 7.40 11.66 3.32
N GLU A 116 6.57 12.34 4.11
CA GLU A 116 6.68 13.78 4.38
C GLU A 116 8.05 14.13 5.01
N ARG A 117 8.50 13.35 6.00
CA ARG A 117 9.83 13.53 6.64
C ARG A 117 10.99 13.39 5.66
N ALA A 118 10.84 12.54 4.64
CA ALA A 118 11.85 12.33 3.61
C ALA A 118 11.71 13.26 2.39
N GLY A 119 10.74 14.19 2.40
CA GLY A 119 10.47 15.09 1.28
C GLY A 119 9.83 14.42 0.06
N ALA A 120 9.21 13.25 0.24
CA ALA A 120 8.48 12.53 -0.80
C ALA A 120 6.97 12.79 -0.73
N SER A 121 6.28 12.61 -1.85
CA SER A 121 4.81 12.70 -1.90
C SER A 121 4.17 11.38 -1.47
N TYR A 122 3.00 11.47 -0.85
CA TYR A 122 2.16 10.33 -0.49
C TYR A 122 0.83 10.39 -1.24
N VAL A 123 0.50 9.33 -1.97
CA VAL A 123 -0.78 9.17 -2.66
C VAL A 123 -1.73 8.40 -1.76
N ASP A 124 -2.72 9.11 -1.24
CA ASP A 124 -3.76 8.53 -0.41
C ASP A 124 -4.82 7.85 -1.26
N VAL A 125 -4.91 6.53 -1.14
CA VAL A 125 -5.81 5.70 -1.95
C VAL A 125 -7.17 5.50 -1.30
N GLU A 126 -7.37 5.90 -0.03
CA GLU A 126 -8.66 5.71 0.69
C GLU A 126 -9.89 6.08 -0.15
N PRO A 127 -9.93 7.27 -0.80
CA PRO A 127 -11.13 7.71 -1.52
C PRO A 127 -11.45 6.85 -2.74
N TRP A 128 -10.49 6.05 -3.22
CA TRP A 128 -10.69 5.14 -4.33
C TRP A 128 -11.23 3.80 -3.87
N PHE A 129 -11.12 3.45 -2.60
CA PHE A 129 -11.46 2.12 -2.11
C PHE A 129 -12.59 2.10 -1.08
N CYS A 130 -12.84 3.21 -0.39
CA CYS A 130 -13.76 3.25 0.73
C CYS A 130 -14.66 4.49 0.68
N ALA A 131 -15.87 4.35 1.20
CA ALA A 131 -16.83 5.42 1.38
C ALA A 131 -17.51 5.28 2.74
N ALA A 132 -17.70 6.40 3.45
CA ALA A 132 -18.30 6.42 4.79
C ALA A 132 -17.67 5.41 5.79
N GLY A 133 -16.34 5.26 5.75
CA GLY A 133 -15.59 4.39 6.65
C GLY A 133 -15.68 2.89 6.35
N ARG A 134 -16.27 2.50 5.21
CA ARG A 134 -16.39 1.11 4.76
C ARG A 134 -15.85 0.93 3.34
N CYS A 135 -15.24 -0.21 3.09
CA CYS A 135 -14.60 -0.56 1.84
C CYS A 135 -15.37 -1.71 1.17
N PRO A 136 -16.09 -1.43 0.06
CA PRO A 136 -16.87 -2.44 -0.64
C PRO A 136 -16.01 -3.36 -1.50
N ALA A 137 -16.46 -4.61 -1.67
CA ALA A 137 -15.84 -5.58 -2.57
C ALA A 137 -16.15 -5.31 -4.06
N VAL A 138 -17.15 -4.45 -4.34
CA VAL A 138 -17.55 -4.03 -5.68
C VAL A 138 -17.79 -2.52 -5.67
N VAL A 139 -17.23 -1.79 -6.63
CA VAL A 139 -17.48 -0.35 -6.84
C VAL A 139 -18.15 -0.16 -8.19
N GLY A 140 -19.39 0.34 -8.17
CA GLY A 140 -20.27 0.30 -9.33
C GLY A 140 -20.53 -1.17 -9.72
N SER A 141 -20.11 -1.57 -10.91
CA SER A 141 -20.16 -2.95 -11.40
C SER A 141 -18.80 -3.65 -11.39
N THR A 142 -17.75 -3.03 -10.83
CA THR A 142 -16.37 -3.53 -10.92
C THR A 142 -15.95 -4.22 -9.62
N PRO A 143 -15.65 -5.53 -9.64
CA PRO A 143 -15.05 -6.24 -8.50
C PRO A 143 -13.69 -5.65 -8.14
N VAL A 144 -13.47 -5.33 -6.85
CA VAL A 144 -12.23 -4.68 -6.38
C VAL A 144 -11.09 -5.68 -6.28
N TYR A 145 -11.31 -6.82 -5.60
CA TYR A 145 -10.29 -7.83 -5.31
C TYR A 145 -10.63 -9.20 -5.89
N THR A 146 -9.58 -9.98 -6.14
CA THR A 146 -9.66 -11.40 -6.51
C THR A 146 -9.91 -12.27 -5.27
N ASP A 147 -9.20 -11.99 -4.18
CA ASP A 147 -9.15 -12.79 -2.95
C ASP A 147 -9.28 -11.95 -1.67
N GLY A 148 -9.84 -10.74 -1.79
CA GLY A 148 -9.96 -9.74 -0.73
C GLY A 148 -8.67 -8.93 -0.47
N ARG A 149 -7.58 -9.15 -1.23
CA ARG A 149 -6.30 -8.44 -1.08
C ARG A 149 -5.65 -8.03 -2.40
N HIS A 150 -5.70 -8.87 -3.42
CA HIS A 150 -5.11 -8.59 -4.74
C HIS A 150 -6.13 -7.96 -5.67
N LEU A 151 -5.81 -6.77 -6.22
CA LEU A 151 -6.72 -6.06 -7.12
C LEU A 151 -7.08 -6.92 -8.33
N THR A 152 -8.33 -6.83 -8.78
CA THR A 152 -8.67 -7.33 -10.11
C THR A 152 -8.03 -6.43 -11.16
N LYS A 153 -7.75 -7.00 -12.35
CA LYS A 153 -7.29 -6.22 -13.51
C LYS A 153 -8.25 -5.07 -13.84
N ALA A 154 -9.56 -5.35 -13.80
CA ALA A 154 -10.59 -4.36 -14.11
C ALA A 154 -10.54 -3.18 -13.12
N TYR A 155 -10.36 -3.45 -11.83
CA TYR A 155 -10.26 -2.38 -10.84
C TYR A 155 -8.96 -1.58 -10.95
N ALA A 156 -7.83 -2.25 -11.17
CA ALA A 156 -6.55 -1.59 -11.41
C ALA A 156 -6.63 -0.64 -12.62
N GLN A 157 -7.26 -1.06 -13.71
CA GLN A 157 -7.51 -0.21 -14.89
C GLN A 157 -8.46 0.95 -14.57
N ARG A 158 -9.48 0.72 -13.75
CA ARG A 158 -10.42 1.76 -13.31
C ARG A 158 -9.74 2.86 -12.50
N ILE A 159 -8.81 2.51 -11.61
CA ILE A 159 -8.11 3.49 -10.76
C ILE A 159 -6.88 4.13 -11.43
N ALA A 160 -6.36 3.54 -12.51
CA ALA A 160 -5.13 4.00 -13.17
C ALA A 160 -5.16 5.49 -13.59
N PRO A 161 -6.25 6.06 -14.13
CA PRO A 161 -6.28 7.49 -14.46
C PRO A 161 -6.15 8.40 -13.23
N TYR A 162 -6.75 8.02 -12.09
CA TYR A 162 -6.62 8.78 -10.84
C TYR A 162 -5.20 8.69 -10.29
N LEU A 163 -4.57 7.52 -10.40
CA LEU A 163 -3.18 7.36 -10.03
C LEU A 163 -2.24 8.20 -10.92
N ALA A 164 -2.42 8.17 -12.24
CA ALA A 164 -1.63 8.98 -13.17
C ALA A 164 -1.71 10.47 -12.85
N ALA A 165 -2.92 10.99 -12.59
CA ALA A 165 -3.15 12.37 -12.18
C ALA A 165 -2.42 12.72 -10.86
N ASN A 166 -2.41 11.81 -9.88
CA ASN A 166 -1.69 12.02 -8.61
C ASN A 166 -0.17 11.96 -8.75
N LEU A 167 0.34 11.19 -9.71
CA LEU A 167 1.76 11.10 -10.01
C LEU A 167 2.25 12.26 -10.90
N GLY A 168 1.34 13.04 -11.48
CA GLY A 168 1.67 14.09 -12.45
C GLY A 168 2.28 13.52 -13.73
N VAL A 169 1.88 12.31 -14.11
CA VAL A 169 2.26 11.67 -15.38
C VAL A 169 1.06 11.67 -16.32
N PRO A 170 1.27 11.85 -17.64
CA PRO A 170 0.20 11.85 -18.64
C PRO A 170 -0.54 10.51 -18.72
#